data_AF-A0A7W5GDU6-F1
#
_entry.id   AF-A0A7W5GDU6-F1
#
_cell.length_a   1.000
_cell.length_b   1.000
_cell.length_c   1.000
_cell.angle_alpha   90.00
_cell.angle_beta   90.00
_cell.angle_gamma   90.00
#
_symmetry.space_group_name_H-M   'P 1'
#
loop_
_entity.id
_entity.type
_entity.pdbx_description
1 polymer ?
#
loop_
_entity_poly.entity_id
_entity_poly.type
_entity_poly.pdbx_seq_one_letter_code
_entity_poly.pdbx_strand_id
1 'polypeptide(L)' 'MKIYVVQSFNEDGLENVYVGADEEKALSLKAADFDHCDALFVEIWEDGAKTDDFRLLESPEDAEEETEQEA' A
#
# COMPACT_ATOMS: atom_id res chain seq x y z
N MET A 1 1.17 -3.14 -18.83
CA MET A 1 0.28 -3.94 -17.94
C MET A 1 0.57 -3.53 -16.51
N LYS A 2 -0.46 -3.17 -15.73
CA LYS A 2 -0.29 -2.70 -14.34
C LYS A 2 -0.25 -3.86 -13.36
N ILE A 3 0.63 -3.77 -12.36
CA ILE A 3 0.80 -4.70 -11.26
C ILE A 3 0.80 -3.89 -9.96
N TYR A 4 0.01 -4.34 -9.00
CA TYR A 4 -0.08 -3.81 -7.65
C TYR A 4 0.66 -4.78 -6.73
N VAL A 5 1.67 -4.27 -6.06
CA VAL A 5 2.47 -4.98 -5.06
C VAL A 5 2.11 -4.40 -3.70
N VAL A 6 1.44 -5.19 -2.86
CA VAL A 6 1.11 -4.77 -1.50
C VAL A 6 2.14 -5.36 -0.55
N GLN A 7 2.76 -4.51 0.23
CA GLN A 7 3.75 -4.84 1.24
C GLN A 7 3.21 -4.56 2.63
N SER A 8 3.27 -5.55 3.52
CA SER A 8 3.05 -5.36 4.94
C SER A 8 4.33 -4.90 5.61
N PHE A 9 4.23 -3.82 6.36
CA PHE A 9 5.27 -3.34 7.25
C PHE A 9 5.01 -3.90 8.65
N ASN A 10 5.98 -4.62 9.19
CA ASN A 10 5.95 -5.27 10.49
C ASN A 10 7.31 -5.17 11.18
N GLU A 11 7.44 -5.78 12.37
CA GLU A 11 8.69 -5.79 13.15
C GLU A 11 9.87 -6.44 12.41
N ASP A 12 9.61 -7.36 11.48
CA ASP A 12 10.61 -8.06 10.67
C ASP A 12 11.00 -7.27 9.40
N GLY A 13 10.21 -6.26 9.01
CA GLY A 13 10.49 -5.34 7.91
C GLY A 13 9.32 -5.21 6.92
N LEU A 14 9.63 -5.16 5.63
CA LEU A 14 8.66 -5.11 4.54
C LEU A 14 8.51 -6.50 3.91
N GLU A 15 7.29 -7.03 3.93
CA GLU A 15 6.96 -8.34 3.34
C GLU A 15 5.89 -8.20 2.25
N ASN A 16 6.12 -8.82 1.09
CA ASN A 16 5.15 -8.82 -0.01
C ASN A 16 3.97 -9.75 0.32
N VAL A 17 2.81 -9.18 0.64
CA VAL A 17 1.59 -9.93 0.97
C VAL A 17 0.67 -10.14 -0.22
N TYR A 18 0.77 -9.29 -1.26
CA TYR A 18 0.00 -9.44 -2.48
C TYR A 18 0.77 -8.92 -3.70
N VAL A 19 0.71 -9.66 -4.81
CA VAL A 19 1.26 -9.25 -6.11
C VAL A 19 0.27 -9.66 -7.19
N GLY A 20 -0.30 -8.69 -7.90
CA GLY A 20 -1.25 -8.99 -8.97
C GLY A 20 -1.73 -7.77 -9.72
N ALA A 21 -2.50 -7.98 -10.79
CA ALA A 21 -3.06 -6.90 -11.60
C ALA A 21 -4.45 -6.42 -11.12
N ASP A 22 -4.95 -6.96 -10.00
CA ASP A 22 -6.29 -6.69 -9.51
C ASP A 22 -6.26 -5.51 -8.52
N GLU A 23 -6.60 -4.33 -9.04
CA GLU A 23 -6.61 -3.08 -8.27
C GLU A 23 -7.60 -3.13 -7.12
N GLU A 24 -8.83 -3.58 -7.37
CA GLU A 24 -9.89 -3.62 -6.36
C GLU A 24 -9.49 -4.51 -5.19
N LYS A 25 -8.87 -5.66 -5.48
CA LYS A 25 -8.34 -6.54 -4.44
C LYS A 25 -7.18 -5.90 -3.69
N ALA A 26 -6.21 -5.30 -4.38
CA ALA A 26 -5.06 -4.66 -3.76
C ALA A 26 -5.49 -3.54 -2.80
N LEU A 27 -6.42 -2.68 -3.24
CA LEU A 27 -6.92 -1.54 -2.48
C LEU A 27 -7.90 -1.92 -1.37
N SER A 28 -8.47 -3.12 -1.41
CA SER A 28 -9.38 -3.62 -0.38
C SER A 28 -8.66 -4.24 0.82
N LEU A 29 -7.34 -4.49 0.72
CA LEU A 29 -6.54 -5.05 1.80
C LEU A 29 -6.36 -4.05 2.94
N LYS A 30 -6.46 -4.52 4.18
CA LYS A 30 -6.24 -3.70 5.38
C LYS A 30 -5.13 -4.28 6.22
N ALA A 31 -4.42 -3.43 6.95
CA ALA A 31 -3.39 -3.89 7.89
C ALA A 31 -3.99 -4.88 8.90
N ALA A 32 -5.23 -4.64 9.35
CA ALA A 32 -5.97 -5.54 10.23
C ALA A 32 -6.26 -6.95 9.66
N ASP A 33 -6.14 -7.19 8.35
CA ASP A 33 -6.26 -8.53 7.75
C ASP A 33 -4.99 -9.38 7.92
N PHE A 34 -3.89 -8.78 8.38
CA PHE A 34 -2.59 -9.44 8.53
C PHE A 34 -2.11 -9.38 9.99
N ASP A 35 -1.64 -10.53 10.51
CA ASP A 35 -1.04 -10.60 11.84
C ASP A 35 0.25 -9.75 11.91
N HIS A 36 0.41 -8.98 12.99
CA HIS A 36 1.59 -8.13 13.24
C HIS A 36 1.86 -7.07 12.14
N CYS A 37 0.84 -6.63 11.40
CA CYS A 37 1.01 -5.61 10.36
C CYS A 37 0.70 -4.21 10.90
N ASP A 38 1.72 -3.36 10.99
CA ASP A 38 1.59 -1.95 11.41
C ASP A 38 1.10 -1.05 10.28
N ALA A 39 1.47 -1.35 9.03
CA ALA A 39 1.07 -0.56 7.86
C ALA A 39 1.11 -1.37 6.57
N LEU A 40 0.27 -1.00 5.60
CA LEU A 40 0.35 -1.52 4.24
C LEU A 40 0.85 -0.45 3.28
N PHE A 41 1.68 -0.86 2.33
CA PHE A 41 2.17 -0.03 1.24
C PHE A 41 1.80 -0.68 -0.09
N VAL A 42 1.35 0.11 -1.05
CA VAL A 42 1.05 -0.35 -2.42
C VAL A 42 2.05 0.27 -3.36
N GLU A 43 2.73 -0.55 -4.15
CA GLU A 43 3.52 -0.10 -5.28
C GLU A 43 2.80 -0.47 -6.57
N ILE A 44 2.62 0.52 -7.44
CA ILE A 44 2.09 0.34 -8.79
C ILE A 44 3.27 0.24 -9.74
N TRP A 45 3.30 -0.85 -10.49
CA TRP A 45 4.28 -1.13 -11.52
C TRP A 45 3.59 -1.21 -12.88
N GLU A 46 4.12 -0.51 -13.87
CA GLU A 46 3.66 -0.57 -15.25
C GLU A 46 4.86 -0.79 -16.19
N ASP A 47 4.73 -1.75 -17.10
CA ASP A 47 5.74 -2.01 -18.14
C ASP A 47 7.16 -2.28 -17.60
N GLY A 48 7.24 -2.88 -16.42
CA GLY A 48 8.49 -3.27 -15.77
C GLY A 48 9.17 -2.16 -14.97
N ALA A 49 8.53 -0.99 -14.83
CA ALA A 49 8.99 0.09 -13.98
C ALA A 49 7.94 0.44 -12.91
N LYS A 50 8.41 0.77 -11.71
CA LYS A 50 7.55 1.34 -10.67
C LYS A 50 7.08 2.72 -11.14
N THR A 51 5.77 2.91 -11.19
CA THR A 51 5.15 4.17 -11.61
C THR A 51 4.69 5.00 -10.42
N ASP A 52 4.24 4.36 -9.35
CA ASP A 52 3.63 5.04 -8.20
C ASP A 52 3.72 4.18 -6.94
N ASP A 53 3.64 4.80 -5.78
CA ASP A 53 3.46 4.13 -4.50
C ASP A 53 2.83 5.01 -3.43
N PHE A 54 2.01 4.38 -2.59
CA PHE A 54 1.32 5.05 -1.50
C PHE A 54 1.06 4.09 -0.35
N ARG A 55 0.81 4.65 0.83
CA ARG A 55 0.38 3.89 2.00
C ARG A 55 -1.11 3.58 1.90
N LEU A 56 -1.49 2.33 2.15
CA LEU A 56 -2.88 1.91 2.28
C LEU A 56 -3.39 2.34 3.65
N LEU A 57 -4.26 3.34 3.65
CA LEU A 57 -4.89 3.88 4.86
C LEU A 57 -6.19 3.12 5.13
N GLU A 58 -6.44 2.76 6.38
CA GLU A 58 -7.61 1.96 6.76
C GLU A 58 -8.94 2.73 6.68
N SER A 59 -8.85 4.06 6.72
CA SER A 59 -9.97 5.00 6.64
C SER A 59 -9.55 6.28 5.89
N PRO A 60 -10.48 6.96 5.20
CA PRO A 60 -10.21 8.26 4.58
C PRO A 60 -9.88 9.36 5.62
N GLU A 61 -10.22 9.15 6.89
CA GLU A 61 -9.88 10.04 8.00
C GLU A 61 -8.36 10.07 8.28
N ASP A 62 -7.63 8.98 7.98
CA ASP A 62 -6.17 8.93 8.08
C ASP A 62 -5.46 9.67 6.92
N ALA A 63 -6.19 10.03 5.85
CA ALA A 63 -5.62 10.68 4.67
C ALA A 63 -5.48 12.20 4.80
N GLU A 64 -6.02 12.78 5.88
CA GLU A 64 -6.09 14.24 6.06
C GLU A 64 -4.83 14.85 6.72
N GLU A 65 -3.87 14.06 7.18
CA GLU A 65 -2.69 14.58 7.91
C GLU A 65 -1.43 14.88 7.04
N GLU A 66 -1.40 14.55 5.75
CA GLU A 66 -0.17 14.71 4.92
C GLU A 66 -0.16 15.90 3.94
N THR A 67 -1.13 16.81 3.98
CA THR A 67 -1.14 18.01 3.09
C THR A 67 -0.98 19.35 3.82
N GLU A 68 0.05 19.51 4.65
CA GLU A 68 0.43 20.84 5.16
C GLU A 68 1.95 21.00 5.27
N GLN A 69 2.65 21.22 4.15
CA GLN A 69 3.98 21.85 4.19
C GLN A 69 4.48 22.38 2.84
N GLU A 70 3.83 23.41 2.28
CA GLU A 70 4.52 24.43 1.48
C GLU A 70 3.92 25.81 1.79
N ALA A 71 4.63 26.61 2.58
CA ALA A 71 4.41 28.04 2.79
C ALA A 71 5.74 28.79 2.63
#